data_AF-A0A6H9HX27-F1
#
_entry.id   AF-A0A6H9HX27-F1
#
_cell.length_a   1.000
_cell.length_b   1.000
_cell.length_c   1.000
_cell.angle_alpha   90.00
_cell.angle_beta   90.00
_cell.angle_gamma   90.00
#
_symmetry.space_group_name_H-M   'P 1'
#
loop_
_entity.id
_entity.type
_entity.pdbx_description
1 polymer ?
#
loop_
_entity_poly.entity_id
_entity_poly.type
_entity_poly.pdbx_seq_one_letter_code
_entity_poly.pdbx_strand_id
1 'polypeptide(L)'
;MLRISFSRIAAGAVLALASHAAAAAPMAIDTANLLNGITDIYSATFDGALSPCTGSSPSYCAFFGGTPGAVRNITISPTPTGVANGVPGGFASAPAAGSFLNVTVDASHTMAALAGGTITFPTLSLTINGAALGAGSAVVVASGAGMVIDPAVQEGVLNADGQAEYLVNLAPATAADFSTLSQVVTSCTPSPGATLCGLLPILSLDMVRYRLFLDFDPTFTSFTGEFIGQTSNNSMIFATLDSTVVPVPAAGWLLLPAAGAIAARARRRRS
;
A
#
# COMPACT_ATOMS: atom_id res chain seq x y z
N MET A 1 69.25 -26.51 12.79
CA MET A 1 68.71 -25.35 13.53
C MET A 1 67.68 -24.68 12.64
N LEU A 2 66.39 -24.86 12.94
CA LEU A 2 65.49 -23.81 13.49
C LEU A 2 65.08 -22.80 12.38
N ARG A 3 63.81 -22.58 12.00
CA ARG A 3 62.54 -22.69 12.72
C ARG A 3 61.38 -22.65 11.72
N ILE A 4 60.36 -23.45 11.96
CA ILE A 4 59.02 -23.36 11.36
C ILE A 4 58.38 -22.02 11.77
N SER A 5 57.66 -21.36 10.87
CA SER A 5 56.65 -20.36 11.22
C SER A 5 55.45 -20.49 10.29
N PHE A 6 54.36 -20.97 10.90
CA PHE A 6 53.03 -21.18 10.36
C PHE A 6 52.25 -19.86 10.26
N SER A 7 51.34 -19.83 9.28
CA SER A 7 50.00 -19.24 9.38
C SER A 7 49.79 -17.72 9.25
N ARG A 8 48.66 -17.40 8.58
CA ARG A 8 47.89 -16.15 8.56
C ARG A 8 48.10 -15.18 7.38
N ILE A 9 47.78 -15.66 6.17
CA ILE A 9 47.14 -14.80 5.15
C ILE A 9 45.90 -15.54 4.63
N ALA A 10 44.96 -15.80 5.53
CA ALA A 10 43.65 -16.39 5.24
C ALA A 10 42.65 -15.89 6.31
N ALA A 11 42.46 -14.58 6.40
CA ALA A 11 41.48 -13.97 7.31
C ALA A 11 41.19 -12.51 6.95
N GLY A 12 40.96 -12.21 5.66
CA GLY A 12 40.74 -10.82 5.21
C GLY A 12 39.69 -10.62 4.12
N ALA A 13 38.92 -11.64 3.75
CA ALA A 13 37.98 -11.54 2.62
C ALA A 13 36.65 -12.30 2.82
N VAL A 14 36.24 -12.54 4.07
CA VAL A 14 34.96 -13.24 4.37
C VAL A 14 33.98 -12.38 5.20
N LEU A 15 34.27 -11.10 5.43
CA LEU A 15 33.41 -10.22 6.23
C LEU A 15 32.98 -8.98 5.43
N ALA A 16 32.34 -9.20 4.28
CA ALA A 16 31.74 -8.11 3.47
C ALA A 16 30.54 -8.57 2.62
N LEU A 17 29.81 -9.62 3.03
CA LEU A 17 28.61 -10.10 2.32
C LEU A 17 27.42 -10.37 3.26
N ALA A 18 27.30 -9.57 4.31
CA ALA A 18 26.08 -9.49 5.12
C ALA A 18 25.58 -8.05 5.19
N SER A 19 25.55 -7.36 4.06
CA SER A 19 24.68 -6.19 3.89
C SER A 19 23.36 -6.71 3.33
N HIS A 20 22.45 -7.14 4.22
CA HIS A 20 21.04 -7.26 3.88
C HIS A 20 20.46 -5.85 3.71
N ALA A 21 20.86 -5.20 2.63
CA ALA A 21 20.09 -4.13 2.02
C ALA A 21 19.33 -4.79 0.87
N ALA A 22 18.32 -5.57 1.21
CA ALA A 22 17.23 -5.74 0.26
C ALA A 22 16.66 -4.33 0.10
N ALA A 23 16.95 -3.69 -1.03
CA ALA A 23 16.33 -2.41 -1.33
C ALA A 23 14.84 -2.68 -1.53
N ALA A 24 13.99 -1.89 -0.90
CA ALA A 24 12.55 -1.93 -1.14
C ALA A 24 12.29 -1.87 -2.64
N ALA A 25 11.63 -2.91 -3.13
CA ALA A 25 11.31 -3.06 -4.53
C ALA A 25 9.82 -2.76 -4.69
N PRO A 26 9.43 -2.01 -5.73
CA PRO A 26 8.02 -1.81 -6.02
C PRO A 26 7.38 -3.17 -6.36
N MET A 27 6.49 -3.63 -5.49
CA MET A 27 5.64 -4.79 -5.72
C MET A 27 4.38 -4.30 -6.41
N ALA A 28 4.19 -4.70 -7.66
CA ALA A 28 3.08 -4.24 -8.48
C ALA A 28 1.75 -4.83 -7.98
N ILE A 29 0.74 -3.98 -7.84
CA ILE A 29 -0.63 -4.42 -7.57
C ILE A 29 -1.24 -4.90 -8.89
N ASP A 30 -1.95 -6.02 -8.84
CA ASP A 30 -2.53 -6.63 -10.01
C ASP A 30 -3.67 -5.79 -10.60
N THR A 31 -3.40 -5.13 -11.72
CA THR A 31 -4.40 -4.38 -12.49
C THR A 31 -5.42 -5.27 -13.21
N ALA A 32 -5.14 -6.57 -13.38
CA ALA A 32 -6.07 -7.50 -13.99
C ALA A 32 -7.08 -8.09 -12.99
N ASN A 33 -6.77 -8.06 -11.68
CA ASN A 33 -7.67 -8.56 -10.64
C ASN A 33 -8.80 -7.55 -10.39
N LEU A 34 -10.01 -7.94 -10.78
CA LEU A 34 -11.22 -7.13 -10.60
C LEU A 34 -11.68 -7.03 -9.13
N LEU A 35 -11.09 -7.79 -8.21
CA LEU A 35 -11.33 -7.66 -6.77
C LEU A 35 -10.48 -6.55 -6.14
N ASN A 36 -9.42 -6.09 -6.82
CA ASN A 36 -8.62 -4.97 -6.34
C ASN A 36 -9.38 -3.66 -6.47
N GLY A 37 -9.13 -2.72 -5.55
CA GLY A 37 -9.78 -1.41 -5.54
C GLY A 37 -10.50 -1.12 -4.23
N ILE A 38 -11.24 -0.01 -4.20
CA ILE A 38 -12.00 0.42 -3.02
C ILE A 38 -13.24 -0.46 -2.87
N THR A 39 -13.39 -1.08 -1.71
CA THR A 39 -14.48 -2.00 -1.39
C THR A 39 -15.58 -1.34 -0.55
N ASP A 40 -15.25 -0.36 0.29
CA ASP A 40 -16.21 0.36 1.12
C ASP A 40 -15.69 1.76 1.49
N ILE A 41 -16.61 2.70 1.71
CA ILE A 41 -16.33 4.02 2.28
C ILE A 41 -17.34 4.27 3.38
N TYR A 42 -16.83 4.55 4.58
CA TYR A 42 -17.61 4.99 5.72
C TYR A 42 -17.30 6.46 5.99
N SER A 43 -18.29 7.32 6.03
CA SER A 43 -18.09 8.73 6.38
C SER A 43 -18.67 9.04 7.74
N ALA A 44 -17.84 9.51 8.67
CA ALA A 44 -18.35 9.94 9.97
C ALA A 44 -19.35 11.11 9.87
N THR A 45 -19.26 11.90 8.78
CA THR A 45 -20.16 13.01 8.49
C THR A 45 -21.55 12.55 8.07
N PHE A 46 -21.64 11.48 7.27
CA PHE A 46 -22.91 11.00 6.73
C PHE A 46 -23.45 9.80 7.52
N ASP A 47 -22.59 8.90 7.98
CA ASP A 47 -22.92 7.61 8.61
C ASP A 47 -22.92 7.65 10.15
N GLY A 48 -22.50 8.78 10.74
CA GLY A 48 -22.42 8.96 12.19
C GLY A 48 -21.08 8.52 12.79
N ALA A 49 -21.03 8.44 14.12
CA ALA A 49 -19.81 8.03 14.82
C ALA A 49 -19.54 6.52 14.69
N LEU A 50 -18.25 6.15 14.74
CA LEU A 50 -17.85 4.75 14.82
C LEU A 50 -18.48 4.06 16.04
N SER A 51 -18.88 2.81 15.84
CA SER A 51 -19.37 1.95 16.91
C SER A 51 -18.22 1.54 17.83
N PRO A 52 -18.38 1.62 19.17
CA PRO A 52 -17.34 1.18 20.10
C PRO A 52 -16.97 -0.29 19.90
N CYS A 53 -15.69 -0.61 20.12
CA CYS A 53 -15.22 -1.99 20.08
C CYS A 53 -15.88 -2.84 21.17
N THR A 54 -16.31 -4.04 20.79
CA THR A 54 -16.85 -5.08 21.65
C THR A 54 -15.91 -6.29 21.68
N GLY A 55 -16.17 -7.27 22.56
CA GLY A 55 -15.39 -8.51 22.61
C GLY A 55 -15.43 -9.36 21.34
N SER A 56 -16.35 -9.08 20.41
CA SER A 56 -16.45 -9.73 19.09
C SER A 56 -15.90 -8.88 17.94
N SER A 57 -15.32 -7.72 18.24
CA SER A 57 -14.80 -6.83 17.21
C SER A 57 -13.49 -7.34 16.61
N PRO A 58 -13.17 -6.96 15.36
CA PRO A 58 -11.87 -7.26 14.76
C PRO A 58 -10.71 -6.74 15.62
N SER A 59 -9.55 -7.40 15.54
CA SER A 59 -8.34 -7.04 16.29
C SER A 59 -7.92 -5.59 16.07
N TYR A 60 -8.11 -5.07 14.85
CA TYR A 60 -7.80 -3.69 14.49
C TYR A 60 -8.75 -2.65 15.04
N CYS A 61 -9.89 -3.04 15.64
CA CYS A 61 -10.92 -2.08 16.07
C CYS A 61 -10.36 -1.04 17.04
N ALA A 62 -9.58 -1.48 18.03
CA ALA A 62 -9.01 -0.61 19.04
C ALA A 62 -8.05 0.43 18.44
N PHE A 63 -7.36 0.08 17.35
CA PHE A 63 -6.44 0.96 16.64
C PHE A 63 -7.18 2.16 16.00
N PHE A 64 -8.35 1.92 15.40
CA PHE A 64 -9.20 2.97 14.83
C PHE A 64 -10.16 3.60 15.84
N GLY A 65 -10.25 3.07 17.06
CA GLY A 65 -11.17 3.55 18.09
C GLY A 65 -12.63 3.17 17.83
N GLY A 66 -12.89 2.19 16.97
CA GLY A 66 -14.23 1.70 16.65
C GLY A 66 -14.34 1.03 15.29
N THR A 67 -15.55 0.61 14.95
CA THR A 67 -15.89 0.03 13.63
C THR A 67 -16.99 0.85 12.94
N PRO A 68 -17.12 0.76 11.60
CA PRO A 68 -18.28 1.31 10.91
C PRO A 68 -19.58 0.74 11.49
N GLY A 69 -20.60 1.60 11.66
CA GLY A 69 -21.97 1.13 11.93
C GLY A 69 -22.56 0.34 10.75
N ALA A 70 -23.81 -0.13 10.82
CA ALA A 70 -24.43 -0.87 9.71
C ALA A 70 -24.91 0.03 8.56
N VAL A 71 -25.09 1.33 8.82
CA VAL A 71 -25.60 2.29 7.83
C VAL A 71 -24.47 2.73 6.89
N ARG A 72 -24.79 2.82 5.60
CA ARG A 72 -23.93 3.35 4.54
C ARG A 72 -24.69 4.39 3.73
N ASN A 73 -24.29 5.63 3.87
CA ASN A 73 -24.78 6.80 3.17
C ASN A 73 -23.82 7.21 2.06
N ILE A 74 -22.60 6.68 2.02
CA ILE A 74 -21.77 6.67 0.82
C ILE A 74 -21.73 5.23 0.31
N THR A 75 -22.09 5.05 -0.96
CA THR A 75 -21.95 3.77 -1.65
C THR A 75 -21.17 3.96 -2.93
N ILE A 76 -20.37 2.95 -3.28
CA ILE A 76 -19.57 2.95 -4.50
C ILE A 76 -20.29 2.07 -5.51
N SER A 77 -20.69 2.64 -6.65
CA SER A 77 -21.42 1.91 -7.69
C SER A 77 -21.13 2.46 -9.09
N PRO A 78 -20.70 1.61 -10.05
CA PRO A 78 -20.33 0.21 -9.84
C PRO A 78 -19.12 0.10 -8.91
N THR A 79 -19.03 -0.99 -8.14
CA THR A 79 -17.82 -1.29 -7.36
C THR A 79 -16.64 -1.23 -8.33
N PRO A 80 -15.64 -0.35 -8.14
CA PRO A 80 -14.54 -0.26 -9.07
C PRO A 80 -13.83 -1.61 -9.07
N THR A 81 -13.87 -2.26 -10.22
CA THR A 81 -13.20 -3.52 -10.45
C THR A 81 -11.78 -3.24 -10.95
N GLY A 82 -10.79 -3.44 -10.10
CA GLY A 82 -9.37 -3.31 -10.42
C GLY A 82 -8.71 -2.02 -9.95
N VAL A 83 -7.38 -2.05 -9.92
CA VAL A 83 -6.53 -0.85 -9.88
C VAL A 83 -6.06 -0.50 -11.29
N ALA A 84 -5.72 0.76 -11.52
CA ALA A 84 -5.27 1.25 -12.81
C ALA A 84 -3.76 1.49 -12.84
N ASN A 85 -3.19 1.48 -14.04
CA ASN A 85 -1.84 1.99 -14.26
C ASN A 85 -1.89 3.51 -14.40
N GLY A 86 -1.19 4.23 -13.51
CA GLY A 86 -1.15 5.68 -13.58
C GLY A 86 -0.63 6.34 -12.31
N VAL A 87 -0.67 7.67 -12.33
CA VAL A 87 -0.45 8.53 -11.16
C VAL A 87 -1.83 9.00 -10.70
N PRO A 88 -2.14 9.02 -9.39
CA PRO A 88 -3.33 9.68 -8.90
C PRO A 88 -3.31 11.17 -9.27
N GLY A 89 -4.47 11.73 -9.57
CA GLY A 89 -4.63 13.16 -9.87
C GLY A 89 -4.14 14.00 -8.69
N GLY A 90 -3.33 15.02 -9.00
CA GLY A 90 -2.74 15.91 -8.00
C GLY A 90 -1.32 15.56 -7.58
N PHE A 91 -0.81 14.41 -7.98
CA PHE A 91 0.56 14.00 -7.73
C PHE A 91 1.37 14.02 -9.04
N ALA A 92 2.64 14.43 -8.95
CA ALA A 92 3.59 14.36 -10.04
C ALA A 92 4.73 13.41 -9.67
N SER A 93 5.12 12.56 -10.63
CA SER A 93 6.01 11.38 -10.53
C SER A 93 5.34 10.08 -10.05
N ALA A 94 4.84 9.28 -11.00
CA ALA A 94 4.68 7.84 -10.78
C ALA A 94 5.82 7.11 -11.48
N PRO A 95 6.24 5.94 -10.97
CA PRO A 95 7.11 5.05 -11.71
C PRO A 95 6.46 4.62 -13.03
N ALA A 96 7.31 4.26 -13.99
CA ALA A 96 6.94 3.94 -15.37
C ALA A 96 6.04 2.70 -15.56
N ALA A 97 5.49 2.12 -14.48
CA ALA A 97 4.50 1.05 -14.54
C ALA A 97 3.69 0.99 -13.23
N GLY A 98 2.43 1.40 -13.29
CA GLY A 98 1.38 0.82 -12.45
C GLY A 98 1.21 1.27 -11.01
N SER A 99 0.14 0.75 -10.40
CA SER A 99 -0.11 0.81 -8.96
C SER A 99 0.82 -0.17 -8.25
N PHE A 100 1.47 0.23 -7.15
CA PHE A 100 2.44 -0.59 -6.43
C PHE A 100 2.50 -0.26 -4.94
N LEU A 101 3.02 -1.22 -4.16
CA LEU A 101 3.47 -1.02 -2.79
C LEU A 101 4.98 -1.22 -2.73
N ASN A 102 5.69 -0.36 -2.02
CA ASN A 102 7.13 -0.49 -1.88
C ASN A 102 7.43 -1.34 -0.64
N VAL A 103 7.43 -2.66 -0.83
CA VAL A 103 7.59 -3.62 0.25
C VAL A 103 8.84 -4.45 0.01
N THR A 104 9.64 -4.58 1.06
CA THR A 104 10.83 -5.42 1.09
C THR A 104 10.57 -6.58 2.00
N VAL A 105 10.97 -7.79 1.63
CA VAL A 105 11.03 -8.93 2.56
C VAL A 105 12.49 -9.29 2.79
N ASP A 106 12.86 -9.54 4.04
CA ASP A 106 14.21 -9.99 4.38
C ASP A 106 14.48 -11.41 3.87
N ALA A 107 15.76 -11.77 3.71
CA ALA A 107 16.14 -13.09 3.16
C ALA A 107 15.74 -14.25 4.08
N SER A 108 15.51 -13.98 5.36
CA SER A 108 15.00 -14.92 6.36
C SER A 108 13.48 -15.10 6.33
N HIS A 109 12.76 -14.26 5.59
CA HIS A 109 11.29 -14.17 5.59
C HIS A 109 10.70 -14.03 7.01
N THR A 110 11.38 -13.24 7.85
CA THR A 110 10.96 -12.92 9.22
C THR A 110 10.50 -11.48 9.35
N MET A 111 10.85 -10.62 8.40
CA MET A 111 10.51 -9.21 8.40
C MET A 111 10.09 -8.74 7.01
N ALA A 112 9.12 -7.84 6.99
CA ALA A 112 8.72 -7.10 5.81
C ALA A 112 8.71 -5.60 6.12
N ALA A 113 9.34 -4.79 5.28
CA ALA A 113 9.43 -3.34 5.45
C ALA A 113 8.63 -2.63 4.37
N LEU A 114 7.64 -1.82 4.76
CA LEU A 114 6.85 -0.95 3.89
C LEU A 114 7.48 0.45 3.86
N ALA A 115 7.83 0.94 2.67
CA ALA A 115 8.47 2.25 2.48
C ALA A 115 7.72 3.07 1.41
N GLY A 116 6.42 3.26 1.64
CA GLY A 116 5.51 3.97 0.75
C GLY A 116 4.82 3.09 -0.29
N GLY A 117 4.17 3.75 -1.23
CA GLY A 117 3.39 3.10 -2.29
C GLY A 117 2.54 4.12 -3.03
N THR A 118 2.11 3.77 -4.23
CA THR A 118 1.21 4.60 -5.04
C THR A 118 0.18 3.70 -5.67
N ILE A 119 -1.09 3.96 -5.34
CA ILE A 119 -2.23 3.20 -5.85
C ILE A 119 -3.12 4.15 -6.62
N THR A 120 -3.38 3.83 -7.88
CA THR A 120 -4.34 4.54 -8.73
C THR A 120 -5.58 3.69 -8.90
N PHE A 121 -6.73 4.26 -8.59
CA PHE A 121 -8.02 3.64 -8.79
C PHE A 121 -8.59 4.02 -10.18
N PRO A 122 -9.42 3.16 -10.78
CA PRO A 122 -10.18 3.52 -11.96
C PRO A 122 -11.18 4.63 -11.64
N THR A 123 -11.93 5.07 -12.65
CA THR A 123 -12.98 6.07 -12.44
C THR A 123 -13.98 5.56 -11.40
N LEU A 124 -14.12 6.32 -10.31
CA LEU A 124 -15.02 6.04 -9.21
C LEU A 124 -16.35 6.72 -9.46
N SER A 125 -17.43 6.02 -9.12
CA SER A 125 -18.78 6.60 -9.09
C SER A 125 -19.35 6.35 -7.70
N LEU A 126 -19.56 7.44 -6.96
CA LEU A 126 -20.03 7.45 -5.58
C LEU A 126 -21.46 7.96 -5.56
N THR A 127 -22.34 7.24 -4.87
CA THR A 127 -23.66 7.75 -4.50
C THR A 127 -23.62 8.18 -3.05
N ILE A 128 -23.88 9.46 -2.80
CA ILE A 128 -23.94 10.06 -1.47
C ILE A 128 -25.40 10.32 -1.12
N ASN A 129 -25.89 9.75 -0.03
CA ASN A 129 -27.19 10.01 0.55
C ASN A 129 -27.05 11.11 1.62
N GLY A 130 -27.58 12.29 1.31
CA GLY A 130 -27.52 13.47 2.18
C GLY A 130 -28.61 13.53 3.25
N ALA A 131 -29.45 12.50 3.40
CA ALA A 131 -30.62 12.57 4.27
C ALA A 131 -30.26 12.95 5.72
N ALA A 132 -29.13 12.44 6.23
CA ALA A 132 -28.63 12.79 7.56
C ALA A 132 -28.27 14.29 7.72
N LEU A 133 -27.98 14.97 6.61
CA LEU A 133 -27.67 16.40 6.53
C LEU A 133 -28.88 17.25 6.08
N GLY A 134 -30.08 16.65 5.98
CA GLY A 134 -31.25 17.33 5.44
C GLY A 134 -31.16 17.68 3.95
N ALA A 135 -30.26 17.03 3.22
CA ALA A 135 -30.06 17.21 1.79
C ALA A 135 -30.58 15.99 1.00
N GLY A 136 -30.86 16.16 -0.28
CA GLY A 136 -31.08 15.02 -1.19
C GLY A 136 -29.79 14.27 -1.49
N SER A 137 -29.85 13.26 -2.35
CA SER A 137 -28.68 12.47 -2.75
C SER A 137 -27.87 13.14 -3.86
N ALA A 138 -26.63 12.72 -4.06
CA ALA A 138 -25.80 13.13 -5.18
C ALA A 138 -25.02 11.95 -5.75
N VAL A 139 -24.84 11.94 -7.07
CA VAL A 139 -23.92 11.03 -7.74
C VAL A 139 -22.66 11.80 -8.11
N VAL A 140 -21.50 11.30 -7.69
CA VAL A 140 -20.19 11.91 -7.87
C VAL A 140 -19.33 10.99 -8.71
N VAL A 141 -18.81 11.49 -9.82
CA VAL A 141 -17.88 10.74 -10.67
C VAL A 141 -16.50 11.35 -10.56
N ALA A 142 -15.51 10.55 -10.16
CA ALA A 142 -14.12 10.97 -10.00
C ALA A 142 -13.18 10.15 -10.88
N SER A 143 -12.35 10.82 -11.68
CA SER A 143 -11.33 10.22 -12.53
C SER A 143 -9.94 10.58 -12.04
N GLY A 144 -9.03 9.60 -12.01
CA GLY A 144 -7.69 9.76 -11.43
C GLY A 144 -7.68 9.67 -9.90
N ALA A 145 -8.70 9.04 -9.29
CA ALA A 145 -8.68 8.80 -7.85
C ALA A 145 -7.51 7.89 -7.47
N GLY A 146 -6.95 8.06 -6.28
CA GLY A 146 -5.84 7.22 -5.82
C GLY A 146 -5.28 7.67 -4.49
N MET A 147 -4.26 6.95 -4.03
CA MET A 147 -3.57 7.24 -2.78
C MET A 147 -2.06 7.05 -2.89
N VAL A 148 -1.33 7.84 -2.11
CA VAL A 148 0.12 7.76 -1.93
C VAL A 148 0.40 7.53 -0.45
N ILE A 149 1.08 6.43 -0.12
CA ILE A 149 1.43 6.09 1.26
C ILE A 149 2.72 6.82 1.64
N ASP A 150 2.78 7.32 2.88
CA ASP A 150 3.96 7.98 3.42
C ASP A 150 5.23 7.11 3.25
N PRO A 151 6.35 7.67 2.78
CA PRO A 151 7.55 6.88 2.49
C PRO A 151 8.38 6.51 3.73
N ALA A 152 8.00 6.96 4.94
CA ALA A 152 8.71 6.56 6.15
C ALA A 152 8.56 5.05 6.39
N VAL A 153 9.70 4.39 6.59
CA VAL A 153 9.77 2.93 6.71
C VAL A 153 8.96 2.44 7.90
N GLN A 154 8.05 1.51 7.64
CA GLN A 154 7.27 0.77 8.62
C GLN A 154 7.73 -0.68 8.61
N GLU A 155 8.24 -1.15 9.74
CA GLU A 155 8.70 -2.53 9.90
C GLU A 155 7.55 -3.42 10.37
N GLY A 156 7.32 -4.52 9.65
CA GLY A 156 6.33 -5.55 9.96
C GLY A 156 7.03 -6.87 10.25
N VAL A 157 6.67 -7.53 11.35
CA VAL A 157 7.12 -8.89 11.64
C VAL A 157 6.23 -9.86 10.89
N LEU A 158 6.85 -10.78 10.14
CA LEU A 158 6.12 -11.86 9.48
C LEU A 158 5.81 -12.96 10.50
N ASN A 159 4.54 -13.37 10.56
CA ASN A 159 4.15 -14.52 11.37
C ASN A 159 4.49 -15.85 10.67
N ALA A 160 4.19 -16.98 11.31
CA ALA A 160 4.49 -18.32 10.77
C ALA A 160 3.74 -18.62 9.46
N ASP A 161 2.64 -17.91 9.20
CA ASP A 161 1.83 -18.04 7.99
C ASP A 161 2.29 -17.09 6.87
N GLY A 162 3.33 -16.27 7.10
CA GLY A 162 3.82 -15.30 6.12
C GLY A 162 3.02 -13.99 6.07
N GLN A 163 2.34 -13.64 7.16
CA GLN A 163 1.50 -12.44 7.21
C GLN A 163 2.21 -11.29 7.93
N ALA A 164 2.10 -10.09 7.36
CA ALA A 164 2.60 -8.84 7.94
C ALA A 164 1.44 -7.87 8.17
N GLU A 165 1.36 -7.30 9.37
CA GLU A 165 0.39 -6.27 9.72
C GLU A 165 1.10 -4.97 10.07
N TYR A 166 0.74 -3.90 9.35
CA TYR A 166 1.24 -2.54 9.59
C TYR A 166 0.11 -1.71 10.17
N LEU A 167 0.28 -1.24 11.41
CA LEU A 167 -0.62 -0.31 12.08
C LEU A 167 0.05 1.05 12.18
N VAL A 168 -0.25 1.93 11.22
CA VAL A 168 0.49 3.19 11.03
C VAL A 168 -0.35 4.36 11.47
N ASN A 169 0.13 5.12 12.45
CA ASN A 169 -0.55 6.29 12.99
C ASN A 169 0.40 7.48 12.97
N LEU A 170 0.17 8.40 12.03
CA LEU A 170 0.94 9.63 11.90
C LEU A 170 0.18 10.87 12.37
N ALA A 171 -1.01 10.71 12.96
CA ALA A 171 -1.84 11.82 13.40
C ALA A 171 -1.05 12.83 14.27
N PRO A 172 -1.08 14.14 13.95
CA PRO A 172 -1.99 14.82 13.02
C PRO A 172 -1.50 14.89 11.56
N ALA A 173 -0.33 14.32 11.23
CA ALA A 173 0.18 14.25 9.87
C ALA A 173 -0.53 13.17 9.03
N THR A 174 -0.40 13.28 7.71
CA THR A 174 -0.97 12.36 6.73
C THR A 174 -0.12 11.09 6.63
N ALA A 175 -0.74 9.94 6.85
CA ALA A 175 -0.16 8.60 6.68
C ALA A 175 -0.39 8.04 5.27
N ALA A 176 -1.53 8.36 4.65
CA ALA A 176 -1.75 8.13 3.23
C ALA A 176 -2.53 9.31 2.64
N ASP A 177 -1.91 9.97 1.66
CA ASP A 177 -2.43 11.15 0.98
C ASP A 177 -3.32 10.70 -0.18
N PHE A 178 -4.55 11.21 -0.25
CA PHE A 178 -5.52 10.80 -1.26
C PHE A 178 -5.66 11.88 -2.32
N SER A 179 -5.94 11.48 -3.55
CA SER A 179 -6.14 12.43 -4.65
C SER A 179 -7.18 13.50 -4.28
N THR A 180 -6.85 14.77 -4.51
CA THR A 180 -7.70 15.88 -4.11
C THR A 180 -9.02 15.87 -4.88
N LEU A 181 -10.15 15.82 -4.19
CA LEU A 181 -11.48 15.75 -4.81
C LEU A 181 -11.76 16.91 -5.78
N SER A 182 -11.25 18.11 -5.51
CA SER A 182 -11.40 19.26 -6.42
C SER A 182 -10.72 19.08 -7.79
N GLN A 183 -9.80 18.13 -7.91
CA GLN A 183 -9.07 17.82 -9.14
C GLN A 183 -9.59 16.57 -9.82
N VAL A 184 -10.01 15.57 -9.04
CA VAL A 184 -10.45 14.28 -9.59
C VAL A 184 -11.95 14.21 -9.87
N VAL A 185 -12.79 15.01 -9.19
CA VAL A 185 -14.23 15.02 -9.45
C VAL A 185 -14.51 15.65 -10.81
N THR A 186 -15.03 14.85 -11.73
CA THR A 186 -15.37 15.24 -13.11
C THR A 186 -16.83 15.61 -13.28
N SER A 187 -17.71 15.04 -12.46
CA SER A 187 -19.11 15.43 -12.42
C SER A 187 -19.71 15.20 -11.02
N CYS A 188 -20.66 16.05 -10.65
CA CYS A 188 -21.52 15.83 -9.50
C CYS A 188 -22.95 16.22 -9.87
N THR A 189 -23.87 15.27 -9.77
CA THR A 189 -25.26 15.45 -10.15
C THR A 189 -26.14 15.31 -8.91
N PRO A 190 -26.71 16.40 -8.37
CA PRO A 190 -27.62 16.35 -7.24
C PRO A 190 -29.00 15.84 -7.67
N SER A 191 -29.68 15.09 -6.80
CA SER A 191 -31.14 14.91 -6.90
C SER A 191 -31.84 16.27 -6.69
N PRO A 192 -33.04 16.51 -7.26
CA PRO A 192 -33.75 17.78 -7.08
C PRO A 192 -33.84 18.19 -5.61
N GLY A 193 -33.30 19.37 -5.27
CA GLY A 193 -33.26 19.90 -3.90
C GLY A 193 -31.98 19.64 -3.09
N ALA A 194 -30.93 19.03 -3.67
CA ALA A 194 -29.67 18.75 -2.96
C ALA A 194 -28.54 19.76 -3.27
N THR A 195 -27.78 20.16 -2.23
CA THR A 195 -26.60 21.05 -2.32
C THR A 195 -25.26 20.33 -2.05
N LEU A 196 -25.27 18.99 -1.95
CA LEU A 196 -24.11 18.18 -1.55
C LEU A 196 -22.86 18.36 -2.42
N CYS A 197 -23.02 18.65 -3.71
CA CYS A 197 -21.90 18.86 -4.63
C CYS A 197 -20.97 20.00 -4.20
N GLY A 198 -21.51 21.01 -3.50
CA GLY A 198 -20.71 22.12 -2.96
C GLY A 198 -19.84 21.73 -1.76
N LEU A 199 -20.11 20.58 -1.12
CA LEU A 199 -19.34 20.07 0.03
C LEU A 199 -18.20 19.13 -0.40
N LEU A 200 -18.18 18.66 -1.64
CA LEU A 200 -17.12 17.75 -2.12
C LEU A 200 -15.71 18.33 -2.00
N PRO A 201 -15.46 19.62 -2.32
CA PRO A 201 -14.10 20.17 -2.23
C PRO A 201 -13.54 20.23 -0.80
N ILE A 202 -14.40 20.19 0.23
CA ILE A 202 -13.97 20.23 1.63
C ILE A 202 -13.88 18.84 2.29
N LEU A 203 -14.32 17.79 1.60
CA LEU A 203 -14.12 16.42 2.06
C LEU A 203 -12.67 16.04 1.79
N SER A 204 -11.84 16.01 2.83
CA SER A 204 -10.53 15.37 2.76
C SER A 204 -10.70 13.86 2.96
N LEU A 205 -10.10 13.11 2.05
CA LEU A 205 -9.95 11.66 2.14
C LEU A 205 -8.51 11.31 2.56
N ASP A 206 -7.81 12.23 3.21
CA ASP A 206 -6.44 12.00 3.66
C ASP A 206 -6.46 11.20 4.96
N MET A 207 -5.74 10.09 4.96
CA MET A 207 -5.71 9.17 6.07
C MET A 207 -4.62 9.61 7.05
N VAL A 208 -4.98 9.80 8.31
CA VAL A 208 -4.01 10.05 9.41
C VAL A 208 -3.55 8.74 10.06
N ARG A 209 -4.33 7.68 9.86
CA ARG A 209 -4.04 6.32 10.29
C ARG A 209 -4.39 5.34 9.18
N TYR A 210 -3.63 4.26 9.06
CA TYR A 210 -4.06 3.13 8.26
C TYR A 210 -3.58 1.81 8.85
N ARG A 211 -4.28 0.75 8.47
CA ARG A 211 -3.87 -0.63 8.59
C ARG A 211 -3.62 -1.16 7.19
N LEU A 212 -2.46 -1.75 6.98
CA LEU A 212 -2.18 -2.58 5.81
C LEU A 212 -1.88 -3.98 6.31
N PHE A 213 -2.62 -4.96 5.84
CA PHE A 213 -2.38 -6.37 6.12
C PHE A 213 -2.01 -7.06 4.82
N LEU A 214 -0.84 -7.70 4.80
CA LEU A 214 -0.31 -8.43 3.66
C LEU A 214 -0.20 -9.90 4.04
N ASP A 215 -0.81 -10.76 3.24
CA ASP A 215 -0.69 -12.22 3.35
C ASP A 215 0.09 -12.73 2.14
N PHE A 216 1.36 -13.04 2.35
CA PHE A 216 2.26 -13.47 1.29
C PHE A 216 2.00 -14.93 0.93
N ASP A 217 2.11 -15.25 -0.35
CA ASP A 217 2.10 -16.65 -0.74
C ASP A 217 3.35 -17.38 -0.19
N PRO A 218 3.34 -18.72 -0.08
CA PRO A 218 4.47 -19.48 0.48
C PRO A 218 5.82 -19.27 -0.23
N THR A 219 5.82 -18.72 -1.44
CA THR A 219 7.04 -18.39 -2.19
C THR A 219 7.47 -16.93 -2.10
N PHE A 220 6.72 -16.08 -1.39
CA PHE A 220 6.95 -14.64 -1.26
C PHE A 220 7.07 -13.91 -2.62
N THR A 221 6.38 -14.43 -3.64
CA THR A 221 6.33 -13.85 -5.00
C THR A 221 5.03 -13.11 -5.30
N SER A 222 4.07 -13.17 -4.39
CA SER A 222 2.78 -12.47 -4.45
C SER A 222 2.23 -12.26 -3.03
N PHE A 223 1.20 -11.45 -2.91
CA PHE A 223 0.44 -11.31 -1.66
C PHE A 223 -1.01 -10.94 -1.95
N THR A 224 -1.88 -11.25 -1.00
CA THR A 224 -3.18 -10.58 -0.88
C THR A 224 -3.07 -9.42 0.10
N GLY A 225 -3.75 -8.32 -0.20
CA GLY A 225 -3.59 -7.06 0.53
C GLY A 225 -4.91 -6.51 1.00
N GLU A 226 -5.06 -6.27 2.31
CA GLU A 226 -6.21 -5.57 2.89
C GLU A 226 -5.74 -4.20 3.43
N PHE A 227 -6.35 -3.13 2.93
CA PHE A 227 -6.10 -1.76 3.37
C PHE A 227 -7.33 -1.18 4.06
N ILE A 228 -7.12 -0.60 5.24
CA ILE A 228 -8.12 0.19 5.96
C ILE A 228 -7.49 1.52 6.33
N GLY A 229 -7.99 2.63 5.80
CA GLY A 229 -7.57 3.97 6.16
C GLY A 229 -8.58 4.65 7.07
N GLN A 230 -8.12 5.54 7.95
CA GLN A 230 -8.94 6.44 8.73
C GLN A 230 -8.45 7.89 8.62
N THR A 231 -9.37 8.78 8.26
CA THR A 231 -9.19 10.24 8.23
C THR A 231 -9.23 10.86 9.64
N SER A 232 -8.82 12.13 9.75
CA SER A 232 -8.90 12.89 11.01
C SER A 232 -10.33 13.07 11.55
N ASN A 233 -11.35 12.96 10.70
CA ASN A 233 -12.75 13.05 11.12
C ASN A 233 -13.40 11.69 11.42
N ASN A 234 -12.61 10.61 11.46
CA ASN A 234 -13.06 9.21 11.66
C ASN A 234 -13.81 8.57 10.48
N SER A 235 -13.84 9.21 9.30
CA SER A 235 -14.22 8.52 8.06
C SER A 235 -13.17 7.49 7.69
N MET A 236 -13.59 6.36 7.10
CA MET A 236 -12.73 5.23 6.76
C MET A 236 -12.90 4.79 5.32
N ILE A 237 -11.81 4.30 4.73
CA ILE A 237 -11.76 3.74 3.37
C ILE A 237 -11.22 2.34 3.46
N PHE A 238 -11.87 1.42 2.75
CA PHE A 238 -11.49 0.01 2.67
C PHE A 238 -11.09 -0.32 1.25
N ALA A 239 -9.99 -1.04 1.07
CA ALA A 239 -9.54 -1.46 -0.25
C ALA A 239 -8.84 -2.83 -0.23
N THR A 240 -8.93 -3.54 -1.36
CA THR A 240 -8.18 -4.76 -1.63
C THR A 240 -7.04 -4.44 -2.62
N LEU A 241 -5.84 -4.92 -2.34
CA LEU A 241 -4.60 -4.57 -3.03
C LEU A 241 -3.73 -5.81 -3.29
N ASP A 242 -4.26 -6.79 -3.99
CA ASP A 242 -3.55 -8.03 -4.30
C ASP A 242 -2.46 -7.82 -5.36
N SER A 243 -1.34 -8.53 -5.22
CA SER A 243 -0.23 -8.55 -6.16
C SER A 243 -0.15 -9.91 -6.87
N THR A 244 0.08 -9.94 -8.19
CA THR A 244 0.27 -11.19 -8.95
C THR A 244 1.71 -11.51 -9.34
N VAL A 245 2.62 -10.54 -9.31
CA VAL A 245 4.05 -10.76 -9.54
C VAL A 245 4.89 -9.75 -8.76
N VAL A 246 5.73 -10.25 -7.86
CA VAL A 246 6.86 -9.49 -7.32
C VAL A 246 7.98 -9.52 -8.36
N PRO A 247 8.44 -8.38 -8.89
CA PRO A 247 9.63 -8.36 -9.71
C PRO A 247 10.79 -8.88 -8.85
N VAL A 248 11.29 -10.07 -9.17
CA VAL A 248 12.55 -10.56 -8.60
C VAL A 248 13.58 -9.45 -8.83
N PRO A 249 14.30 -8.97 -7.79
CA PRO A 249 15.31 -7.95 -7.98
C PRO A 249 16.26 -8.45 -9.07
N ALA A 250 16.68 -7.56 -9.98
CA ALA A 250 17.59 -7.87 -11.07
C ALA A 250 19.01 -8.23 -10.56
N ALA A 251 19.15 -9.25 -9.72
CA ALA A 251 20.41 -9.82 -9.27
C ALA A 251 21.14 -10.57 -10.40
N GLY A 252 20.48 -10.79 -11.54
CA GLY A 252 21.07 -11.45 -12.72
C GLY A 252 22.31 -10.73 -13.29
N TRP A 253 22.47 -9.43 -13.04
CA TRP A 253 23.63 -8.67 -13.54
C TRP A 253 24.87 -8.74 -12.63
N LEU A 254 24.72 -9.12 -11.35
CA LEU A 254 25.84 -9.21 -10.41
C LEU A 254 26.59 -10.55 -10.44
N LEU A 255 26.03 -11.58 -11.08
CA LEU A 255 26.69 -12.89 -11.24
C LEU A 255 27.58 -12.98 -12.50
N LEU A 256 27.37 -12.10 -13.48
CA LEU A 256 28.16 -12.04 -14.72
C LEU A 256 29.65 -11.63 -14.50
N PRO A 257 30.00 -10.66 -13.64
CA PRO A 257 31.41 -10.33 -13.40
C PRO A 257 32.15 -11.40 -12.57
N ALA A 258 31.46 -12.18 -11.74
CA ALA A 258 32.07 -13.23 -10.92
C ALA A 258 32.49 -14.45 -11.77
N ALA A 259 31.66 -14.86 -12.73
CA ALA A 259 32.00 -15.92 -13.68
C ALA A 259 33.17 -15.52 -14.60
N GLY A 260 33.19 -14.26 -15.05
CA GLY A 260 34.28 -13.69 -15.85
C GLY A 260 35.62 -13.66 -15.10
N ALA A 261 35.62 -13.30 -13.81
CA ALA A 261 36.82 -13.27 -12.98
C ALA A 261 37.38 -14.67 -12.69
N ILE A 262 36.51 -15.68 -12.49
CA ILE A 262 36.93 -17.08 -12.28
C ILE A 262 37.50 -17.68 -13.57
N ALA A 263 36.86 -17.43 -14.72
CA ALA A 263 37.36 -17.88 -16.03
C ALA A 263 38.70 -17.22 -16.42
N ALA A 264 38.88 -15.92 -16.13
CA ALA A 264 40.13 -15.21 -16.37
C ALA A 264 41.27 -15.73 -15.48
N ARG A 265 40.97 -16.11 -14.23
CA ARG A 265 41.96 -16.68 -13.30
C ARG A 265 42.34 -18.12 -13.65
N ALA A 266 41.43 -18.89 -14.24
CA ALA A 266 41.72 -20.22 -14.77
C ALA A 266 42.61 -20.19 -16.03
N ARG A 267 42.44 -19.18 -16.91
CA ARG A 267 43.31 -18.99 -18.08
C ARG A 267 44.74 -18.59 -17.72
N ARG A 268 44.95 -17.74 -16.71
CA ARG A 268 46.30 -17.34 -16.26
C ARG A 268 47.12 -18.44 -15.57
N ARG A 269 46.51 -19.57 -15.17
CA ARG A 269 47.23 -20.72 -14.59
C ARG A 269 47.68 -21.76 -15.62
N ARG A 270 47.33 -21.57 -16.91
CA ARG A 270 47.67 -22.49 -18.01
C ARG A 270 48.65 -21.88 -19.02
N SER A 271 49.14 -20.67 -18.78
CA SER A 271 50.23 -20.00 -19.48
C SER A 271 51.43 -19.91 -18.55
#